data_AF-A0A1Y3NMX1-F1
#
_entry.id   AF-A0A1Y3NMX1-F1
#
_cell.length_a   1.000
_cell.length_b   1.000
_cell.length_c   1.000
_cell.angle_alpha   90.00
_cell.angle_beta   90.00
_cell.angle_gamma   90.00
#
_symmetry.space_group_name_H-M   'P 1'
#
loop_
_entity.id
_entity.type
_entity.pdbx_description
1 polymer ?
#
loop_
_entity_poly.entity_id
_entity_poly.type
_entity_poly.pdbx_seq_one_letter_code
_entity_poly.pdbx_strand_id
1 'polypeptide(L)'
;KYSNIQFNVNNTNFENNEGTNGGAIYFGKDKEEKGNQILNMNNIKFISNKSEYFGGAIYSKKYQNLYSLNINNSRLINNYAGVAGGAFFSPTLPQNYLYNFSNCELINNKAESHGNNYATNPSLIKILDPDKYNNVTMTSGSYLPMKFSIFDSFGHNVLDPHKYYLDIFVKVFVRKKMNSNKNALSILSGNVGSFVNVFEVETVLEEEIIFDKNYIDINIGNCNKNQYQIYDNNILKCENPKCHDSCLESTAKCIISDGNVHGKNIINNNKCLCNNGWIGKNCNIKDYVDFSFNNDNINDSSGSHLGIELFANKNNFKILSLPTALKTKNNELFRSNDTNGKTKISTDSNLDNNYDNLLKVLKNISSILIITVHMKKMDKNDDVKQGNDGKWLYIFPLKDYDLIINIYEFIMIMILIKLVVKLWNLTGIFKNAIYMSYAVIFWAATGPLTQKKGNDCTCYFILNKADMCITHRVYNCSCNINITNNNLIAYINQYIQYYNYTKILSNKRRADSITHITNSFNSIIINSNVYN
;
A
#
# COMPACT_ATOMS: atom_id res chain seq x y z
N LYS A 1 -8.26 -25.30 -30.33
CA LYS A 1 -8.41 -25.62 -28.90
C LYS A 1 -8.06 -27.10 -28.76
N TYR A 2 -6.85 -27.42 -28.29
CA TYR A 2 -6.35 -28.79 -28.31
C TYR A 2 -6.60 -29.43 -26.94
N SER A 3 -7.64 -30.26 -26.84
CA SER A 3 -7.81 -31.18 -25.72
C SER A 3 -6.89 -32.40 -25.94
N ASN A 4 -6.19 -32.83 -24.89
CA ASN A 4 -5.34 -34.03 -24.88
C ASN A 4 -4.08 -33.94 -25.76
N ILE A 5 -3.28 -32.90 -25.57
CA ILE A 5 -1.91 -32.87 -26.13
C ILE A 5 -1.02 -33.78 -25.30
N GLN A 6 -0.39 -34.75 -25.95
CA GLN A 6 0.79 -35.41 -25.43
C GLN A 6 2.02 -34.76 -26.07
N PHE A 7 2.91 -34.22 -25.26
CA PHE A 7 4.16 -33.63 -25.71
C PHE A 7 5.32 -34.43 -25.13
N ASN A 8 6.13 -35.01 -26.01
CA ASN A 8 7.26 -35.85 -25.63
C ASN A 8 8.55 -35.18 -26.15
N VAL A 9 9.50 -34.92 -25.26
CA VAL A 9 10.86 -34.49 -25.61
C VAL A 9 11.82 -35.57 -25.15
N ASN A 10 12.70 -36.02 -26.04
CA ASN A 10 13.67 -37.06 -25.73
C ASN A 10 15.06 -36.64 -26.20
N ASN A 11 16.09 -36.96 -25.42
CA ASN A 11 17.50 -36.83 -25.81
C ASN A 11 17.87 -35.44 -26.35
N THR A 12 17.41 -34.37 -25.69
CA THR A 12 17.60 -32.98 -26.14
C THR A 12 18.44 -32.20 -25.13
N ASN A 13 19.25 -31.28 -25.63
CA ASN A 13 19.96 -30.31 -24.81
C ASN A 13 19.38 -28.90 -25.02
N PHE A 14 19.13 -28.20 -23.93
CA PHE A 14 18.76 -26.79 -23.87
C PHE A 14 19.89 -26.05 -23.16
N GLU A 15 20.70 -25.31 -23.93
CA GLU A 15 21.92 -24.68 -23.44
C GLU A 15 21.89 -23.16 -23.66
N ASN A 16 22.28 -22.39 -22.63
CA ASN A 16 22.43 -20.93 -22.69
C ASN A 16 21.19 -20.17 -23.19
N ASN A 17 19.98 -20.68 -22.95
CA ASN A 17 18.76 -19.97 -23.29
C ASN A 17 18.45 -18.90 -22.23
N GLU A 18 17.87 -17.79 -22.67
CA GLU A 18 17.45 -16.70 -21.80
C GLU A 18 15.96 -16.38 -22.00
N GLY A 19 15.25 -16.09 -20.91
CA GLY A 19 13.84 -15.73 -20.95
C GLY A 19 13.42 -14.83 -19.79
N THR A 20 12.25 -14.20 -19.88
CA THR A 20 11.67 -13.47 -18.75
C THR A 20 11.26 -14.44 -17.63
N ASN A 21 10.63 -15.55 -18.01
CA ASN A 21 10.25 -16.67 -17.16
C ASN A 21 10.51 -17.96 -17.93
N GLY A 22 11.16 -18.94 -17.33
CA GLY A 22 11.54 -20.16 -18.03
C GLY A 22 12.67 -19.88 -19.00
N GLY A 23 13.92 -20.01 -18.56
CA GLY A 23 15.05 -19.67 -19.43
C GLY A 23 15.08 -20.48 -20.72
N ALA A 24 14.67 -21.75 -20.68
CA ALA A 24 14.53 -22.61 -21.86
C ALA A 24 13.07 -22.88 -22.24
N ILE A 25 12.22 -23.21 -21.27
CA ILE A 25 10.83 -23.62 -21.53
C ILE A 25 9.86 -22.85 -20.64
N TYR A 26 8.85 -22.27 -21.29
CA TYR A 26 7.77 -21.55 -20.64
C TYR A 26 6.41 -22.20 -20.95
N PHE A 27 5.75 -22.74 -19.92
CA PHE A 27 4.39 -23.25 -20.01
C PHE A 27 3.39 -22.17 -19.60
N GLY A 28 2.96 -21.38 -20.59
CA GLY A 28 1.87 -20.43 -20.41
C GLY A 28 0.51 -21.12 -20.50
N LYS A 29 -0.41 -20.82 -19.57
CA LYS A 29 -1.85 -21.02 -19.83
C LYS A 29 -2.69 -20.04 -19.04
N ASP A 30 -3.61 -19.36 -19.74
CA ASP A 30 -4.53 -18.37 -19.17
C ASP A 30 -6.00 -18.85 -19.17
N LYS A 31 -6.30 -20.09 -19.60
CA LYS A 31 -7.67 -20.63 -19.59
C LYS A 31 -7.72 -22.07 -19.09
N GLU A 32 -8.61 -22.30 -18.13
CA GLU A 32 -9.03 -23.61 -17.63
C GLU A 32 -9.50 -24.48 -18.81
N GLU A 33 -8.67 -25.41 -19.25
CA GLU A 33 -9.12 -26.46 -20.15
C GLU A 33 -9.03 -27.78 -19.42
N LYS A 34 -10.17 -28.46 -19.33
CA LYS A 34 -10.38 -29.76 -18.69
C LYS A 34 -9.80 -30.93 -19.49
N GLY A 35 -8.59 -30.80 -20.04
CA GLY A 35 -7.96 -31.85 -20.85
C GLY A 35 -6.73 -32.42 -20.17
N ASN A 36 -6.64 -33.75 -20.07
CA ASN A 36 -5.44 -34.45 -19.61
C ASN A 36 -4.32 -34.23 -20.63
N GLN A 37 -3.46 -33.27 -20.35
CA GLN A 37 -2.27 -33.03 -21.15
C GLN A 37 -1.13 -33.75 -20.43
N ILE A 38 -0.34 -34.54 -21.15
CA ILE A 38 0.79 -35.30 -20.59
C ILE A 38 2.06 -34.76 -21.21
N LEU A 39 3.03 -34.43 -20.38
CA LEU A 39 4.29 -33.85 -20.79
C LEU A 39 5.43 -34.77 -20.35
N ASN A 40 6.04 -35.51 -21.28
CA ASN A 40 7.15 -36.41 -20.94
C ASN A 40 8.46 -35.84 -21.47
N MET A 41 9.47 -35.80 -20.60
CA MET A 41 10.82 -35.36 -20.91
C MET A 41 11.80 -36.44 -20.46
N ASN A 42 12.47 -37.11 -21.38
CA ASN A 42 13.43 -38.16 -21.03
C ASN A 42 14.83 -37.84 -21.54
N ASN A 43 15.84 -38.06 -20.70
CA ASN A 43 17.25 -37.85 -21.04
C ASN A 43 17.54 -36.42 -21.54
N ILE A 44 17.00 -35.42 -20.86
CA ILE A 44 17.15 -34.00 -21.24
C ILE A 44 18.27 -33.36 -20.44
N LYS A 45 19.00 -32.43 -21.05
CA LYS A 45 19.97 -31.58 -20.35
C LYS A 45 19.56 -30.11 -20.44
N PHE A 46 19.44 -29.44 -19.30
CA PHE A 46 19.27 -28.00 -19.20
C PHE A 46 20.55 -27.40 -18.60
N ILE A 47 21.35 -26.71 -19.41
CA ILE A 47 22.67 -26.24 -19.01
C ILE A 47 22.73 -24.71 -19.14
N SER A 48 23.07 -24.04 -18.04
CA SER A 48 23.32 -22.59 -18.02
C SER A 48 22.18 -21.74 -18.58
N ASN A 49 20.93 -22.18 -18.45
CA ASN A 49 19.77 -21.36 -18.85
C ASN A 49 19.47 -20.31 -17.79
N LYS A 50 18.95 -19.16 -18.22
CA LYS A 50 18.75 -18.00 -17.37
C LYS A 50 17.35 -17.44 -17.52
N SER A 51 16.71 -17.08 -16.40
CA SER A 51 15.51 -16.26 -16.42
C SER A 51 15.63 -14.99 -15.59
N GLU A 52 14.91 -13.94 -16.02
CA GLU A 52 14.84 -12.67 -15.29
C GLU A 52 14.12 -12.83 -13.94
N TYR A 53 13.01 -13.59 -13.90
CA TYR A 53 12.22 -13.76 -12.68
C TYR A 53 12.20 -15.20 -12.20
N PHE A 54 11.51 -16.10 -12.92
CA PHE A 54 11.18 -17.42 -12.38
C PHE A 54 11.63 -18.54 -13.29
N GLY A 55 12.04 -19.68 -12.70
CA GLY A 55 12.30 -20.91 -13.44
C GLY A 55 13.48 -20.78 -14.38
N GLY A 56 14.71 -20.91 -13.88
CA GLY A 56 15.89 -20.63 -14.71
C GLY A 56 16.02 -21.53 -15.93
N ALA A 57 15.55 -22.78 -15.85
CA ALA A 57 15.35 -23.64 -17.03
C ALA A 57 13.88 -23.68 -17.46
N ILE A 58 12.98 -24.02 -16.54
CA ILE A 58 11.58 -24.30 -16.83
C ILE A 58 10.70 -23.46 -15.92
N TYR A 59 9.73 -22.76 -16.51
CA TYR A 59 8.66 -22.08 -15.79
C TYR A 59 7.30 -22.56 -16.26
N SER A 60 6.33 -22.59 -15.35
CA SER A 60 4.94 -22.81 -15.70
C SER A 60 4.02 -21.86 -14.95
N LYS A 61 3.12 -21.17 -15.65
CA LYS A 61 2.37 -20.04 -15.09
C LYS A 61 1.19 -20.42 -14.19
N LYS A 62 0.49 -21.50 -14.51
CA LYS A 62 -0.78 -21.94 -13.84
C LYS A 62 -1.32 -23.23 -14.47
N TYR A 63 -0.44 -24.03 -15.04
CA TYR A 63 -0.86 -25.21 -15.77
C TYR A 63 -1.30 -26.28 -14.75
N GLN A 64 -2.60 -26.35 -14.46
CA GLN A 64 -3.18 -27.24 -13.45
C GLN A 64 -2.76 -28.70 -13.64
N ASN A 65 -2.46 -29.10 -14.89
CA ASN A 65 -2.06 -30.46 -15.24
C ASN A 65 -0.55 -30.68 -15.28
N LEU A 66 0.24 -29.80 -14.69
CA LEU A 66 1.70 -29.92 -14.61
C LEU A 66 2.15 -31.11 -13.77
N TYR A 67 1.29 -31.63 -12.89
CA TYR A 67 1.54 -32.90 -12.21
C TYR A 67 1.81 -34.05 -13.19
N SER A 68 1.43 -33.88 -14.47
CA SER A 68 1.75 -34.81 -15.56
C SER A 68 3.12 -34.62 -16.18
N LEU A 69 3.88 -33.59 -15.78
CA LEU A 69 5.24 -33.39 -16.26
C LEU A 69 6.14 -34.44 -15.65
N ASN A 70 6.47 -35.43 -16.47
CA ASN A 70 7.36 -36.52 -16.11
C ASN A 70 8.75 -36.24 -16.70
N ILE A 71 9.70 -35.88 -15.85
CA ILE A 71 11.09 -35.68 -16.24
C ILE A 71 11.92 -36.84 -15.69
N ASN A 72 12.46 -37.68 -16.59
CA ASN A 72 13.29 -38.82 -16.21
C ASN A 72 14.70 -38.72 -16.77
N ASN A 73 15.67 -39.21 -16.00
CA ASN A 73 17.08 -39.34 -16.38
C ASN A 73 17.66 -38.04 -16.94
N SER A 74 17.23 -36.90 -16.40
CA SER A 74 17.56 -35.58 -16.94
C SER A 74 18.49 -34.83 -15.99
N ARG A 75 19.26 -33.89 -16.54
CA ARG A 75 20.24 -33.09 -15.78
C ARG A 75 19.93 -31.61 -15.93
N LEU A 76 19.83 -30.90 -14.81
CA LEU A 76 19.64 -29.45 -14.78
C LEU A 76 20.85 -28.84 -14.06
N ILE A 77 21.73 -28.21 -14.82
CA ILE A 77 23.08 -27.81 -14.42
C ILE A 77 23.26 -26.30 -14.59
N ASN A 78 23.69 -25.61 -13.53
CA ASN A 78 24.05 -24.19 -13.55
C ASN A 78 22.95 -23.23 -14.06
N ASN A 79 21.67 -23.59 -13.92
CA ASN A 79 20.58 -22.70 -14.34
C ASN A 79 20.33 -21.59 -13.30
N TYR A 80 19.84 -20.44 -13.76
CA TYR A 80 19.71 -19.23 -12.96
C TYR A 80 18.34 -18.58 -13.08
N ALA A 81 17.75 -18.18 -11.96
CA ALA A 81 16.55 -17.32 -11.92
C ALA A 81 16.79 -16.09 -11.06
N GLY A 82 16.39 -14.91 -11.54
CA GLY A 82 16.54 -13.65 -10.78
C GLY A 82 15.60 -13.52 -9.58
N VAL A 83 14.58 -14.37 -9.43
CA VAL A 83 13.72 -14.42 -8.23
C VAL A 83 13.73 -15.82 -7.64
N ALA A 84 13.04 -16.78 -8.22
CA ALA A 84 12.84 -18.08 -7.58
C ALA A 84 12.89 -19.27 -8.56
N GLY A 85 13.27 -20.45 -8.07
CA GLY A 85 13.27 -21.68 -8.85
C GLY A 85 14.38 -21.69 -9.90
N GLY A 86 15.64 -21.77 -9.47
CA GLY A 86 16.80 -21.64 -10.37
C GLY A 86 16.83 -22.68 -11.49
N ALA A 87 16.25 -23.87 -11.29
CA ALA A 87 15.99 -24.81 -12.39
C ALA A 87 14.51 -24.78 -12.80
N PHE A 88 13.59 -24.98 -11.85
CA PHE A 88 12.16 -25.12 -12.11
C PHE A 88 11.32 -24.19 -11.24
N PHE A 89 10.28 -23.59 -11.79
CA PHE A 89 9.30 -22.83 -11.01
C PHE A 89 7.86 -23.12 -11.43
N SER A 90 7.00 -23.31 -10.44
CA SER A 90 5.55 -23.43 -10.61
C SER A 90 4.85 -22.67 -9.48
N PRO A 91 4.07 -21.61 -9.75
CA PRO A 91 3.49 -20.76 -8.71
C PRO A 91 2.58 -21.56 -7.78
N THR A 92 1.72 -22.41 -8.34
CA THR A 92 0.82 -23.27 -7.57
C THR A 92 1.45 -24.64 -7.32
N LEU A 93 1.32 -25.11 -6.08
CA LEU A 93 1.69 -26.46 -5.68
C LEU A 93 0.49 -27.40 -5.77
N PRO A 94 0.58 -28.57 -6.43
CA PRO A 94 -0.33 -29.65 -6.16
C PRO A 94 0.09 -30.29 -4.84
N GLN A 95 -0.61 -29.97 -3.74
CA GLN A 95 -0.40 -30.59 -2.41
C GLN A 95 -0.34 -32.14 -2.45
N ASN A 96 -0.86 -32.76 -3.51
CA ASN A 96 -0.92 -34.21 -3.65
C ASN A 96 0.13 -34.83 -4.59
N TYR A 97 0.97 -34.04 -5.27
CA TYR A 97 1.93 -34.58 -6.25
C TYR A 97 3.23 -33.79 -6.22
N LEU A 98 4.09 -34.11 -5.25
CA LEU A 98 5.51 -33.80 -5.34
C LEU A 98 5.99 -34.27 -6.71
N TYR A 99 6.49 -33.35 -7.53
CA TYR A 99 7.21 -33.72 -8.75
C TYR A 99 8.27 -34.76 -8.35
N ASN A 100 8.27 -35.89 -9.06
CA ASN A 100 9.27 -36.90 -8.79
C ASN A 100 10.60 -36.50 -9.43
N PHE A 101 11.27 -35.50 -8.86
CA PHE A 101 12.63 -35.10 -9.26
C PHE A 101 13.69 -36.13 -8.83
N SER A 102 13.32 -37.26 -8.21
CA SER A 102 14.28 -38.29 -7.80
C SER A 102 15.10 -38.83 -8.96
N ASN A 103 14.57 -38.76 -10.19
CA ASN A 103 15.24 -39.19 -11.41
C ASN A 103 16.00 -38.05 -12.14
N CYS A 104 16.12 -36.88 -11.53
CA CYS A 104 16.83 -35.74 -12.10
C CYS A 104 18.11 -35.42 -11.30
N GLU A 105 19.21 -35.16 -12.00
CA GLU A 105 20.42 -34.60 -11.39
C GLU A 105 20.30 -33.06 -11.39
N LEU A 106 20.22 -32.47 -10.20
CA LEU A 106 20.13 -31.03 -9.98
C LEU A 106 21.48 -30.51 -9.48
N ILE A 107 22.24 -29.81 -10.31
CA ILE A 107 23.63 -29.44 -10.02
C ILE A 107 23.80 -27.92 -10.11
N ASN A 108 24.17 -27.29 -9.00
CA ASN A 108 24.59 -25.87 -8.94
C ASN A 108 23.62 -24.85 -9.56
N ASN A 109 22.31 -25.13 -9.54
CA ASN A 109 21.31 -24.13 -9.92
C ASN A 109 21.20 -23.04 -8.85
N LYS A 110 20.80 -21.82 -9.23
CA LYS A 110 20.73 -20.68 -8.31
C LYS A 110 19.48 -19.83 -8.54
N ALA A 111 18.87 -19.39 -7.44
CA ALA A 111 17.85 -18.36 -7.43
C ALA A 111 18.22 -17.27 -6.40
N GLU A 112 17.85 -16.01 -6.66
CA GLU A 112 18.20 -14.90 -5.75
C GLU A 112 17.34 -14.89 -4.47
N SER A 113 16.06 -15.27 -4.57
CA SER A 113 15.12 -15.25 -3.45
C SER A 113 15.05 -16.57 -2.70
N HIS A 114 14.60 -17.63 -3.37
CA HIS A 114 14.42 -18.95 -2.74
C HIS A 114 14.34 -20.08 -3.79
N GLY A 115 14.54 -21.30 -3.30
CA GLY A 115 14.47 -22.54 -4.09
C GLY A 115 15.44 -22.55 -5.28
N ASN A 116 16.73 -22.76 -4.99
CA ASN A 116 17.79 -22.82 -6.00
C ASN A 116 17.51 -23.83 -7.11
N ASN A 117 16.91 -24.97 -6.77
CA ASN A 117 16.56 -25.98 -7.76
C ASN A 117 15.11 -25.82 -8.22
N TYR A 118 14.18 -25.87 -7.29
CA TYR A 118 12.76 -25.72 -7.57
C TYR A 118 12.12 -24.83 -6.53
N ALA A 119 11.11 -24.05 -6.93
CA ALA A 119 10.35 -23.19 -6.03
C ALA A 119 8.91 -23.04 -6.50
N THR A 120 8.10 -22.47 -5.62
CA THR A 120 6.71 -22.09 -5.88
C THR A 120 6.46 -20.65 -5.43
N ASN A 121 5.24 -20.15 -5.58
CA ASN A 121 4.90 -18.91 -4.88
C ASN A 121 4.93 -19.13 -3.36
N PRO A 122 5.15 -18.06 -2.59
CA PRO A 122 4.86 -18.05 -1.16
C PRO A 122 3.51 -18.69 -0.87
N SER A 123 3.46 -19.60 0.10
CA SER A 123 2.22 -20.32 0.45
C SER A 123 2.04 -20.54 1.95
N LEU A 124 3.04 -20.22 2.77
CA LEU A 124 2.98 -20.42 4.21
C LEU A 124 3.62 -19.24 4.96
N ILE A 125 2.92 -18.70 5.94
CA ILE A 125 3.44 -17.71 6.90
C ILE A 125 3.62 -18.38 8.26
N LYS A 126 4.83 -18.32 8.81
CA LYS A 126 5.14 -18.75 10.19
C LYS A 126 5.43 -17.55 11.06
N ILE A 127 4.66 -17.39 12.13
CA ILE A 127 4.89 -16.36 13.13
C ILE A 127 6.20 -16.67 13.88
N LEU A 128 7.08 -15.68 13.97
CA LEU A 128 8.30 -15.77 14.78
C LEU A 128 7.93 -15.55 16.24
N ASP A 129 8.39 -16.44 17.12
CA ASP A 129 8.10 -16.45 18.56
C ASP A 129 6.59 -16.50 18.85
N PRO A 130 5.88 -17.55 18.42
CA PRO A 130 4.43 -17.62 18.52
C PRO A 130 3.93 -17.50 19.97
N ASP A 131 4.74 -17.88 20.96
CA ASP A 131 4.40 -17.78 22.38
C ASP A 131 4.31 -16.34 22.89
N LYS A 132 4.99 -15.40 22.24
CA LYS A 132 4.88 -13.97 22.54
C LYS A 132 3.45 -13.45 22.32
N TYR A 133 2.68 -14.14 21.48
CA TYR A 133 1.33 -13.75 21.10
C TYR A 133 0.24 -14.50 21.88
N ASN A 134 0.61 -15.39 22.81
CA ASN A 134 -0.36 -16.05 23.68
C ASN A 134 -0.86 -15.06 24.74
N ASN A 135 -2.16 -14.75 24.75
CA ASN A 135 -2.82 -13.88 25.73
C ASN A 135 -2.30 -12.43 25.74
N VAL A 136 -1.90 -11.89 24.58
CA VAL A 136 -1.49 -10.48 24.50
C VAL A 136 -2.66 -9.59 24.88
N THR A 137 -2.41 -8.67 25.82
CA THR A 137 -3.38 -7.63 26.19
C THR A 137 -3.08 -6.37 25.38
N MET A 138 -4.10 -5.81 24.74
CA MET A 138 -3.96 -4.57 23.98
C MET A 138 -5.20 -3.69 24.13
N THR A 139 -5.06 -2.39 23.96
CA THR A 139 -6.20 -1.47 23.98
C THR A 139 -6.83 -1.33 22.59
N SER A 140 -8.12 -1.04 22.51
CA SER A 140 -8.77 -0.85 21.22
C SER A 140 -8.11 0.29 20.41
N GLY A 141 -7.88 0.05 19.12
CA GLY A 141 -7.16 0.99 18.23
C GLY A 141 -5.62 0.96 18.34
N SER A 142 -5.05 0.06 19.16
CA SER A 142 -3.61 -0.17 19.19
C SER A 142 -3.14 -1.08 18.04
N TYR A 143 -1.82 -1.17 17.87
CA TYR A 143 -1.18 -2.01 16.86
C TYR A 143 -0.63 -3.29 17.49
N LEU A 144 -0.80 -4.44 16.82
CA LEU A 144 -0.09 -5.67 17.15
C LEU A 144 1.13 -5.80 16.24
N PRO A 145 2.35 -5.50 16.73
CA PRO A 145 3.55 -5.72 15.92
C PRO A 145 3.80 -7.22 15.78
N MET A 146 3.65 -7.74 14.57
CA MET A 146 3.92 -9.14 14.25
C MET A 146 5.23 -9.26 13.46
N LYS A 147 6.01 -10.28 13.81
CA LYS A 147 7.15 -10.74 13.01
C LYS A 147 6.84 -12.13 12.49
N PHE A 148 7.10 -12.36 11.22
CA PHE A 148 6.86 -13.65 10.59
C PHE A 148 7.88 -13.93 9.49
N SER A 149 8.05 -15.21 9.19
CA SER A 149 8.80 -15.71 8.05
C SER A 149 7.82 -16.26 7.01
N ILE A 150 8.19 -16.13 5.74
CA ILE A 150 7.39 -16.58 4.61
C ILE A 150 8.09 -17.79 4.01
N PHE A 151 7.32 -18.82 3.71
CA PHE A 151 7.79 -20.04 3.08
C PHE A 151 6.99 -20.28 1.81
N ASP A 152 7.68 -20.84 0.82
CA ASP A 152 7.01 -21.45 -0.31
C ASP A 152 6.43 -22.81 0.10
N SER A 153 5.73 -23.42 -0.84
CA SER A 153 5.00 -24.65 -0.60
C SER A 153 5.88 -25.89 -0.46
N PHE A 154 7.15 -25.81 -0.88
CA PHE A 154 8.18 -26.81 -0.62
C PHE A 154 8.90 -26.58 0.72
N GLY A 155 8.53 -25.54 1.47
CA GLY A 155 9.14 -25.19 2.75
C GLY A 155 10.44 -24.40 2.61
N HIS A 156 10.75 -23.85 1.43
CA HIS A 156 11.87 -22.93 1.28
C HIS A 156 11.53 -21.59 1.91
N ASN A 157 12.45 -21.04 2.72
CA ASN A 157 12.31 -19.70 3.26
C ASN A 157 12.47 -18.66 2.14
N VAL A 158 11.49 -17.76 2.02
CA VAL A 158 11.46 -16.70 1.01
C VAL A 158 12.24 -15.51 1.51
N LEU A 159 13.46 -15.33 1.00
CA LEU A 159 14.26 -14.13 1.22
C LEU A 159 14.05 -13.20 0.04
N ASP A 160 13.56 -11.99 0.22
CA ASP A 160 13.21 -11.12 -0.91
C ASP A 160 14.02 -9.82 -0.92
N PRO A 161 15.33 -9.88 -1.23
CA PRO A 161 16.19 -8.70 -1.23
C PRO A 161 15.77 -7.67 -2.29
N HIS A 162 15.12 -8.14 -3.37
CA HIS A 162 14.66 -7.31 -4.48
C HIS A 162 13.22 -6.84 -4.34
N LYS A 163 12.55 -7.18 -3.23
CA LYS A 163 11.21 -6.67 -2.93
C LYS A 163 10.20 -7.03 -4.03
N TYR A 164 10.29 -8.24 -4.59
CA TYR A 164 9.33 -8.77 -5.56
C TYR A 164 7.95 -9.06 -4.92
N TYR A 165 7.93 -9.49 -3.67
CA TYR A 165 6.74 -9.84 -2.88
C TYR A 165 6.36 -8.71 -1.89
N LEU A 166 6.45 -7.45 -2.31
CA LEU A 166 6.16 -6.30 -1.43
C LEU A 166 4.72 -6.23 -0.94
N ASP A 167 3.78 -6.63 -1.79
CA ASP A 167 2.36 -6.39 -1.58
C ASP A 167 1.65 -7.64 -1.06
N ILE A 168 2.02 -8.08 0.15
CA ILE A 168 1.31 -9.15 0.85
C ILE A 168 0.15 -8.56 1.65
N PHE A 169 -1.06 -8.81 1.17
CA PHE A 169 -2.28 -8.42 1.87
C PHE A 169 -2.73 -9.54 2.81
N VAL A 170 -2.62 -9.31 4.11
CA VAL A 170 -3.15 -10.21 5.13
C VAL A 170 -4.55 -9.74 5.51
N LYS A 171 -5.55 -10.51 5.11
CA LYS A 171 -6.90 -10.37 5.67
C LYS A 171 -6.93 -11.10 7.01
N VAL A 172 -7.62 -10.53 7.99
CA VAL A 172 -7.78 -11.12 9.32
C VAL A 172 -9.27 -11.18 9.60
N PHE A 173 -9.74 -12.25 10.24
CA PHE A 173 -11.10 -12.37 10.72
C PHE A 173 -11.12 -12.39 12.25
N VAL A 174 -12.19 -11.86 12.84
CA VAL A 174 -12.30 -11.77 14.30
C VAL A 174 -13.52 -12.56 14.72
N ARG A 175 -13.28 -13.65 15.45
CA ARG A 175 -14.32 -14.52 15.96
C ARG A 175 -14.27 -14.50 17.47
N LYS A 176 -15.34 -14.02 18.10
CA LYS A 176 -15.47 -14.06 19.56
C LYS A 176 -15.47 -15.50 20.03
N LYS A 177 -14.56 -15.85 20.95
CA LYS A 177 -14.56 -17.13 21.67
C LYS A 177 -15.89 -17.25 22.42
N MET A 178 -16.82 -18.06 21.91
CA MET A 178 -18.16 -18.23 22.46
C MET A 178 -18.09 -18.92 23.83
N ASN A 179 -18.01 -18.15 24.90
CA ASN A 179 -18.24 -18.66 26.27
C ASN A 179 -19.41 -17.95 26.99
N SER A 180 -20.15 -17.03 26.36
CA SER A 180 -21.35 -16.43 26.98
C SER A 180 -22.29 -15.78 25.95
N ASN A 181 -23.61 -15.98 26.15
CA ASN A 181 -24.77 -15.67 25.28
C ASN A 181 -25.01 -14.18 24.91
N LYS A 182 -23.98 -13.35 24.73
CA LYS A 182 -24.16 -11.97 24.23
C LYS A 182 -23.38 -11.75 22.94
N ASN A 183 -24.13 -11.57 21.85
CA ASN A 183 -23.64 -11.21 20.53
C ASN A 183 -22.94 -9.85 20.61
N ALA A 184 -21.63 -9.83 20.41
CA ALA A 184 -20.89 -8.59 20.18
C ALA A 184 -20.48 -8.58 18.71
N LEU A 185 -20.63 -7.42 18.06
CA LEU A 185 -20.32 -7.20 16.65
C LEU A 185 -18.82 -6.87 16.51
N SER A 186 -18.12 -7.55 15.60
CA SER A 186 -16.77 -7.19 15.16
C SER A 186 -16.83 -6.68 13.71
N ILE A 187 -16.06 -5.64 13.38
CA ILE A 187 -15.99 -5.07 12.03
C ILE A 187 -14.52 -4.95 11.63
N LEU A 188 -14.18 -5.50 10.48
CA LEU A 188 -12.87 -5.41 9.83
C LEU A 188 -12.99 -4.66 8.51
N SER A 189 -12.06 -3.75 8.23
CA SER A 189 -11.98 -3.01 6.98
C SER A 189 -10.52 -2.90 6.52
N GLY A 190 -10.11 -3.78 5.60
CA GLY A 190 -8.73 -3.85 5.10
C GLY A 190 -7.72 -4.36 6.13
N ASN A 191 -6.55 -3.72 6.23
CA ASN A 191 -5.50 -4.00 7.22
C ASN A 191 -5.79 -3.39 8.61
N VAL A 192 -6.93 -2.72 8.77
CA VAL A 192 -7.34 -2.07 10.02
C VAL A 192 -8.58 -2.80 10.53
N GLY A 193 -8.55 -3.21 11.79
CA GLY A 193 -9.70 -3.85 12.42
C GLY A 193 -10.06 -3.23 13.76
N SER A 194 -11.33 -3.39 14.11
CA SER A 194 -11.91 -3.01 15.39
C SER A 194 -12.41 -4.21 16.12
N PHE A 195 -12.08 -4.30 17.39
CA PHE A 195 -12.09 -5.59 18.02
C PHE A 195 -12.61 -5.53 19.45
N VAL A 196 -13.35 -6.58 19.80
CA VAL A 196 -13.67 -6.97 21.17
C VAL A 196 -13.54 -8.52 21.23
N ASN A 197 -12.34 -9.01 21.58
CA ASN A 197 -11.92 -10.40 21.88
C ASN A 197 -11.73 -11.44 20.72
N VAL A 198 -10.63 -12.22 20.82
CA VAL A 198 -10.18 -13.47 20.12
C VAL A 198 -10.23 -13.49 18.57
N PHE A 199 -9.20 -14.05 17.91
CA PHE A 199 -8.91 -13.84 16.48
C PHE A 199 -8.65 -15.12 15.68
N GLU A 200 -9.07 -15.15 14.41
CA GLU A 200 -8.75 -16.20 13.42
C GLU A 200 -8.25 -15.55 12.12
N VAL A 201 -7.07 -15.92 11.66
CA VAL A 201 -6.42 -15.27 10.50
C VAL A 201 -6.68 -16.10 9.24
N GLU A 202 -7.35 -15.55 8.23
CA GLU A 202 -7.51 -16.18 6.91
C GLU A 202 -7.07 -15.19 5.81
N THR A 203 -6.16 -15.60 4.93
CA THR A 203 -5.66 -14.76 3.83
C THR A 203 -6.58 -14.76 2.62
N VAL A 204 -6.69 -13.62 1.92
CA VAL A 204 -7.34 -13.54 0.62
C VAL A 204 -6.32 -13.05 -0.40
N LEU A 205 -5.63 -14.00 -1.01
CA LEU A 205 -4.76 -13.82 -2.17
C LEU A 205 -5.31 -14.70 -3.30
N GLU A 206 -4.97 -14.41 -4.56
CA GLU A 206 -5.31 -15.32 -5.68
C GLU A 206 -4.76 -16.74 -5.46
N GLU A 207 -3.73 -16.87 -4.63
CA GLU A 207 -3.18 -18.11 -4.10
C GLU A 207 -3.15 -17.98 -2.57
N GLU A 208 -3.94 -18.79 -1.86
CA GLU A 208 -4.10 -18.69 -0.41
C GLU A 208 -2.77 -18.99 0.31
N ILE A 209 -2.16 -17.97 0.93
CA ILE A 209 -0.99 -18.14 1.80
C ILE A 209 -1.48 -18.54 3.19
N ILE A 210 -1.25 -19.79 3.57
CA ILE A 210 -1.75 -20.33 4.83
C ILE A 210 -0.91 -19.79 5.99
N PHE A 211 -1.55 -19.47 7.12
CA PHE A 211 -0.82 -19.24 8.38
C PHE A 211 -0.63 -20.57 9.12
N ASP A 212 0.59 -20.84 9.59
CA ASP A 212 0.89 -22.07 10.35
C ASP A 212 0.07 -22.18 11.64
N LYS A 213 -0.31 -21.04 12.22
CA LYS A 213 -1.31 -20.94 13.28
C LYS A 213 -2.55 -20.22 12.76
N ASN A 214 -3.68 -20.92 12.79
CA ASN A 214 -4.96 -20.39 12.33
C ASN A 214 -5.50 -19.26 13.23
N TYR A 215 -5.03 -19.14 14.48
CA TYR A 215 -5.56 -18.17 15.44
C TYR A 215 -4.48 -17.57 16.35
N ILE A 216 -4.75 -16.36 16.85
CA ILE A 216 -3.96 -15.66 17.87
C ILE A 216 -4.92 -15.21 18.97
N ASP A 217 -4.65 -15.62 20.21
CA ASP A 217 -5.47 -15.24 21.37
C ASP A 217 -5.02 -13.88 21.90
N ILE A 218 -5.86 -12.86 21.68
CA ILE A 218 -5.62 -11.50 22.14
C ILE A 218 -6.80 -11.07 23.02
N ASN A 219 -6.46 -10.46 24.15
CA ASN A 219 -7.39 -9.85 25.08
C ASN A 219 -7.42 -8.34 24.87
N ILE A 220 -8.61 -7.78 24.69
CA ILE A 220 -8.75 -6.37 24.34
C ILE A 220 -9.29 -5.63 25.54
N GLY A 221 -8.41 -4.86 26.16
CA GLY A 221 -8.74 -4.02 27.29
C GLY A 221 -9.61 -2.85 26.87
N ASN A 222 -10.43 -2.40 27.82
CA ASN A 222 -11.10 -1.10 27.72
C ASN A 222 -10.06 0.02 27.65
N CYS A 223 -10.47 1.19 27.14
CA CYS A 223 -9.62 2.37 27.21
C CYS A 223 -9.32 2.73 28.68
N ASN A 224 -8.09 3.18 28.94
CA ASN A 224 -7.73 3.67 30.26
C ASN A 224 -8.59 4.89 30.62
N LYS A 225 -8.81 5.15 31.92
CA LYS A 225 -9.59 6.31 32.40
C LYS A 225 -9.06 7.66 31.90
N ASN A 226 -7.78 7.71 31.49
CA ASN A 226 -7.10 8.91 31.00
C ASN A 226 -7.03 8.99 29.47
N GLN A 227 -7.78 8.13 28.75
CA GLN A 227 -7.83 8.10 27.29
C GLN A 227 -9.23 8.43 26.79
N TYR A 228 -9.31 9.04 25.61
CA TYR A 228 -10.56 9.25 24.92
C TYR A 228 -11.05 7.94 24.29
N GLN A 229 -12.35 7.71 24.39
CA GLN A 229 -13.11 6.68 23.71
C GLN A 229 -13.74 7.30 22.46
N ILE A 230 -13.09 7.11 21.32
CA ILE A 230 -13.53 7.65 20.04
C ILE A 230 -14.16 6.54 19.22
N TYR A 231 -15.37 6.74 18.71
CA TYR A 231 -15.99 5.81 17.77
C TYR A 231 -15.78 6.31 16.34
N ASP A 232 -15.06 5.53 15.54
CA ASP A 232 -14.83 5.78 14.12
C ASP A 232 -15.40 4.61 13.32
N ASN A 233 -16.45 4.79 12.51
CA ASN A 233 -17.14 3.68 11.84
C ASN A 233 -17.59 2.53 12.78
N ASN A 234 -18.13 2.87 13.97
CA ASN A 234 -18.49 1.93 15.04
C ASN A 234 -17.30 1.19 15.69
N ILE A 235 -16.07 1.64 15.41
CA ILE A 235 -14.84 1.11 15.97
C ILE A 235 -14.44 1.96 17.18
N LEU A 236 -14.43 1.37 18.38
CA LEU A 236 -13.87 2.05 19.55
C LEU A 236 -12.36 2.19 19.36
N LYS A 237 -11.84 3.40 19.45
CA LYS A 237 -10.40 3.70 19.46
C LYS A 237 -10.08 4.41 20.76
N CYS A 238 -9.02 3.95 21.43
CA CYS A 238 -8.48 4.60 22.61
C CYS A 238 -7.40 5.57 22.18
N GLU A 239 -7.64 6.87 22.30
CA GLU A 239 -6.62 7.88 22.00
C GLU A 239 -6.08 8.53 23.28
N ASN A 240 -4.76 8.70 23.34
CA ASN A 240 -4.16 9.56 24.34
C ASN A 240 -4.55 11.03 24.08
N PRO A 241 -4.79 11.85 25.12
CA PRO A 241 -5.13 13.26 24.94
C PRO A 241 -4.01 13.98 24.18
N LYS A 242 -4.39 14.78 23.17
CA LYS A 242 -3.47 15.57 22.37
C LYS A 242 -3.42 16.98 22.93
N CYS A 243 -2.25 17.43 23.39
CA CYS A 243 -2.04 18.80 23.85
C CYS A 243 -1.38 19.64 22.75
N HIS A 244 -1.32 20.95 22.97
CA HIS A 244 -0.54 21.85 22.14
C HIS A 244 0.96 21.47 22.21
N ASP A 245 1.72 21.68 21.13
CA ASP A 245 3.15 21.31 21.03
C ASP A 245 4.04 21.94 22.12
N SER A 246 3.55 22.97 22.79
CA SER A 246 4.21 23.58 23.96
C SER A 246 4.18 22.70 25.22
N CYS A 247 3.39 21.62 25.23
CA CYS A 247 3.32 20.64 26.29
C CYS A 247 4.33 19.51 26.03
N LEU A 248 5.57 19.70 26.45
CA LEU A 248 6.66 18.76 26.21
C LEU A 248 6.54 17.52 27.11
N GLU A 249 6.64 16.31 26.53
CA GLU A 249 6.52 15.05 27.28
C GLU A 249 7.58 14.89 28.40
N SER A 250 8.73 15.55 28.27
CA SER A 250 9.79 15.50 29.28
C SER A 250 9.46 16.29 30.55
N THR A 251 8.67 17.37 30.44
CA THR A 251 8.35 18.27 31.56
C THR A 251 6.89 18.22 31.96
N ALA A 252 6.03 17.58 31.18
CA ALA A 252 4.60 17.51 31.42
C ALA A 252 3.93 16.26 30.83
N LYS A 253 2.72 16.00 31.31
CA LYS A 253 1.81 14.97 30.80
C LYS A 253 0.51 15.63 30.34
N CYS A 254 0.08 15.30 29.13
CA CYS A 254 -1.23 15.72 28.65
C CYS A 254 -2.34 14.91 29.36
N ILE A 255 -3.35 15.60 29.89
CA ILE A 255 -4.50 15.00 30.57
C ILE A 255 -5.83 15.59 30.07
N ILE A 256 -6.90 14.79 30.18
CA ILE A 256 -8.27 15.20 29.87
C ILE A 256 -8.76 16.16 30.97
N SER A 257 -9.17 17.37 30.62
CA SER A 257 -9.50 18.40 31.62
C SER A 257 -10.98 18.46 32.01
N ASP A 258 -11.87 18.09 31.09
CA ASP A 258 -13.32 18.20 31.23
C ASP A 258 -13.98 16.91 31.77
N GLY A 259 -13.19 15.86 31.98
CA GLY A 259 -13.67 14.53 32.37
C GLY A 259 -14.51 13.84 31.28
N ASN A 260 -14.66 14.45 30.10
CA ASN A 260 -15.45 13.88 29.02
C ASN A 260 -14.58 12.91 28.22
N VAL A 261 -14.63 11.64 28.60
CA VAL A 261 -13.91 10.57 27.89
C VAL A 261 -14.55 10.20 26.56
N HIS A 262 -15.72 10.73 26.20
CA HIS A 262 -16.44 10.37 24.97
C HIS A 262 -16.42 11.49 23.94
N GLY A 263 -16.03 11.18 22.70
CA GLY A 263 -16.10 12.11 21.57
C GLY A 263 -14.75 12.42 20.92
N LYS A 264 -14.63 13.61 20.32
CA LYS A 264 -13.41 14.03 19.60
C LYS A 264 -12.32 14.47 20.59
N ASN A 265 -11.08 14.03 20.34
CA ASN A 265 -9.89 14.48 21.07
C ASN A 265 -9.48 15.88 20.60
N ILE A 266 -10.10 16.92 21.20
CA ILE A 266 -9.90 18.33 20.84
C ILE A 266 -8.74 18.90 21.65
N ILE A 267 -7.72 19.43 20.98
CA ILE A 267 -6.49 19.92 21.61
C ILE A 267 -6.74 20.94 22.72
N ASN A 268 -7.67 21.87 22.50
CA ASN A 268 -7.98 22.95 23.43
C ASN A 268 -8.71 22.49 24.71
N ASN A 269 -9.26 21.27 24.72
CA ASN A 269 -9.95 20.71 25.88
C ASN A 269 -9.00 19.88 26.77
N ASN A 270 -7.76 19.68 26.33
CA ASN A 270 -6.75 18.95 27.08
C ASN A 270 -5.89 19.93 27.88
N LYS A 271 -5.47 19.52 29.08
CA LYS A 271 -4.61 20.31 29.95
C LYS A 271 -3.22 19.67 30.04
N CYS A 272 -2.20 20.51 29.97
CA CYS A 272 -0.83 20.13 30.27
C CYS A 272 -0.65 20.08 31.79
N LEU A 273 -0.43 18.89 32.36
CA LEU A 273 -0.12 18.72 33.78
C LEU A 273 1.39 18.63 33.95
N CYS A 274 1.98 19.57 34.66
CA CYS A 274 3.43 19.59 34.85
C CYS A 274 3.90 18.41 35.70
N ASN A 275 5.04 17.83 35.30
CA ASN A 275 5.74 16.84 36.12
C ASN A 275 6.30 17.53 37.37
N ASN A 276 6.52 16.77 38.44
CA ASN A 276 7.09 17.32 39.68
C ASN A 276 8.40 18.07 39.40
N GLY A 277 8.56 19.27 39.98
CA GLY A 277 9.69 20.15 39.73
C GLY A 277 9.52 21.10 38.53
N TRP A 278 8.33 21.13 37.91
CA TRP A 278 7.98 22.07 36.83
C TRP A 278 6.67 22.79 37.12
N ILE A 279 6.63 24.07 36.80
CA ILE A 279 5.48 24.98 36.92
C ILE A 279 5.31 25.82 35.65
N GLY A 280 4.23 26.60 35.61
CA GLY A 280 3.86 27.45 34.48
C GLY A 280 2.84 26.79 33.54
N LYS A 281 2.17 27.59 32.72
CA LYS A 281 1.08 27.15 31.82
C LYS A 281 1.52 26.04 30.84
N ASN A 282 2.79 26.06 30.45
CA ASN A 282 3.41 25.11 29.53
C ASN A 282 4.49 24.26 30.22
N CYS A 283 4.56 24.26 31.56
CA CYS A 283 5.53 23.46 32.31
C CYS A 283 6.98 23.69 31.88
N ASN A 284 7.30 24.95 31.60
CA ASN A 284 8.59 25.39 31.07
C ASN A 284 9.46 26.09 32.13
N ILE A 285 8.92 26.29 33.34
CA ILE A 285 9.61 26.92 34.46
C ILE A 285 9.91 25.82 35.47
N LYS A 286 11.16 25.68 35.90
CA LYS A 286 11.48 24.76 37.00
C LYS A 286 10.97 25.31 38.31
N ASP A 287 10.33 24.46 39.09
CA ASP A 287 9.84 24.78 40.42
C ASP A 287 11.02 24.71 41.41
N TYR A 288 11.59 25.87 41.71
CA TYR A 288 12.66 25.98 42.69
C TYR A 288 12.04 26.25 44.06
N VAL A 289 12.47 25.50 45.07
CA VAL A 289 12.14 25.80 46.46
C VAL A 289 12.73 27.17 46.78
N ASP A 290 11.86 28.12 47.08
CA ASP A 290 12.28 29.45 47.49
C ASP A 290 12.71 29.40 48.98
N PHE A 291 14.02 29.46 49.20
CA PHE A 291 14.60 29.51 50.54
C PHE A 291 14.60 30.92 51.15
N SER A 292 13.98 31.92 50.50
CA SER A 292 13.98 33.31 50.99
C SER A 292 13.10 33.54 52.23
N PHE A 293 12.21 32.61 52.57
CA PHE A 293 11.46 32.61 53.82
C PHE A 293 12.21 31.86 54.94
N ASN A 294 13.31 32.44 55.45
CA ASN A 294 13.78 32.11 56.81
C ASN A 294 14.82 33.07 57.43
N ASN A 295 14.94 34.31 56.94
CA ASN A 295 15.87 35.29 57.54
C ASN A 295 15.23 36.26 58.54
N ASP A 296 13.90 36.21 58.72
CA ASP A 296 13.24 37.00 59.75
C ASP A 296 13.08 36.15 61.02
N ASN A 297 14.02 36.35 61.97
CA ASN A 297 14.07 35.83 63.35
C ASN A 297 15.03 34.65 63.64
N ILE A 298 16.29 34.76 63.22
CA ILE A 298 17.41 34.15 63.98
C ILE A 298 18.21 35.27 64.63
N ASN A 299 17.60 35.90 65.63
CA ASN A 299 18.25 36.68 66.67
C ASN A 299 17.30 36.62 67.88
N ASP A 300 17.31 35.52 68.62
CA ASP A 300 17.60 35.57 70.06
C ASP A 300 17.53 34.19 70.73
N SER A 301 18.55 33.96 71.56
CA SER A 301 18.58 33.16 72.79
C SER A 301 18.08 31.71 72.82
N SER A 302 19.05 30.82 73.05
CA SER A 302 19.02 29.71 74.02
C SER A 302 17.86 28.71 74.04
N GLY A 303 18.20 27.47 73.72
CA GLY A 303 17.85 26.33 74.57
C GLY A 303 16.56 25.58 74.26
N SER A 304 16.72 24.26 74.21
CA SER A 304 15.72 23.21 74.38
C SER A 304 15.07 22.60 73.13
N HIS A 305 15.11 21.27 73.16
CA HIS A 305 14.40 20.28 72.35
C HIS A 305 12.93 20.63 72.06
N LEU A 306 12.50 20.43 70.81
CA LEU A 306 11.30 19.69 70.36
C LEU A 306 11.20 19.89 68.84
N GLY A 307 10.98 18.88 68.00
CA GLY A 307 9.74 18.11 67.91
C GLY A 307 8.95 18.60 66.70
N ILE A 308 9.23 18.06 65.51
CA ILE A 308 8.51 18.41 64.26
C ILE A 308 7.22 17.60 64.22
N GLU A 309 6.08 18.23 64.51
CA GLU A 309 4.74 17.72 64.16
C GLU A 309 4.21 18.42 62.90
N LEU A 310 3.84 17.58 61.91
CA LEU A 310 3.24 17.97 60.64
C LEU A 310 1.74 18.26 60.84
N PHE A 311 1.33 19.52 60.70
CA PHE A 311 -0.09 19.86 60.56
C PHE A 311 -0.55 19.76 59.10
N ALA A 312 -1.30 18.70 58.80
CA ALA A 312 -2.16 18.62 57.63
C ALA A 312 -3.44 19.43 57.90
N ASN A 313 -3.79 20.38 57.04
CA ASN A 313 -5.09 21.04 57.10
C ASN A 313 -5.96 20.78 55.87
N LYS A 314 -7.17 20.32 56.18
CA LYS A 314 -8.36 20.10 55.35
C LYS A 314 -8.90 21.44 54.87
N ASN A 315 -9.47 21.46 53.66
CA ASN A 315 -10.64 22.30 53.41
C ASN A 315 -11.69 21.57 52.56
N ASN A 316 -12.89 21.51 53.13
CA ASN A 316 -14.13 21.02 52.58
C ASN A 316 -14.72 22.02 51.58
N PHE A 317 -15.40 21.55 50.52
CA PHE A 317 -16.48 22.33 49.90
C PHE A 317 -17.69 21.44 49.62
N LYS A 318 -18.86 21.93 50.04
CA LYS A 318 -20.12 21.20 50.19
C LYS A 318 -21.08 21.53 49.04
N ILE A 319 -21.84 20.50 48.72
CA ILE A 319 -22.98 20.34 47.80
C ILE A 319 -23.99 21.51 47.82
N LEU A 320 -24.53 21.84 46.63
CA LEU A 320 -25.90 22.37 46.50
C LEU A 320 -26.67 21.62 45.40
N SER A 321 -27.93 21.33 45.69
CA SER A 321 -28.84 20.40 45.01
C SER A 321 -29.78 21.05 43.98
N LEU A 322 -30.27 20.17 43.10
CA LEU A 322 -31.42 20.15 42.17
C LEU A 322 -32.62 21.11 42.43
N PRO A 323 -33.44 21.44 41.39
CA PRO A 323 -34.49 20.49 40.99
C PRO A 323 -34.82 20.35 39.48
N THR A 324 -35.42 19.19 39.21
CA THR A 324 -36.11 18.63 38.03
C THR A 324 -37.22 19.48 37.39
N ALA A 325 -37.40 19.36 36.06
CA ALA A 325 -38.72 19.31 35.43
C ALA A 325 -38.68 18.63 34.04
N LEU A 326 -39.67 17.77 33.80
CA LEU A 326 -39.96 16.99 32.59
C LEU A 326 -40.37 17.85 31.38
N LYS A 327 -40.10 17.35 30.15
CA LYS A 327 -41.16 17.03 29.17
C LYS A 327 -40.62 16.28 27.94
N THR A 328 -41.19 15.10 27.75
CA THR A 328 -41.24 14.30 26.52
C THR A 328 -42.07 15.02 25.44
N LYS A 329 -41.69 14.84 24.17
CA LYS A 329 -42.62 14.95 23.05
C LYS A 329 -42.26 13.96 21.94
N ASN A 330 -43.27 13.16 21.61
CA ASN A 330 -43.34 12.13 20.60
C ASN A 330 -43.01 12.67 19.20
N ASN A 331 -42.44 11.81 18.35
CA ASN A 331 -42.70 11.81 16.91
C ASN A 331 -42.93 10.37 16.47
N GLU A 332 -44.20 10.00 16.40
CA GLU A 332 -44.70 8.98 15.48
C GLU A 332 -44.65 9.59 14.07
N LEU A 333 -44.07 8.92 13.08
CA LEU A 333 -44.56 9.00 11.70
C LEU A 333 -43.97 7.87 10.84
N PHE A 334 -44.88 7.18 10.16
CA PHE A 334 -44.72 6.21 9.06
C PHE A 334 -44.28 4.78 9.37
N ARG A 335 -45.29 4.01 9.78
CA ARG A 335 -45.47 2.60 9.42
C ARG A 335 -46.64 2.53 8.44
N SER A 336 -46.38 2.23 7.17
CA SER A 336 -47.40 1.76 6.23
C SER A 336 -46.95 0.40 5.73
N ASN A 337 -47.68 -0.63 6.16
CA ASN A 337 -47.72 -1.91 5.48
C ASN A 337 -48.43 -1.67 4.15
N ASP A 338 -47.84 -2.12 3.04
CA ASP A 338 -48.67 -2.50 1.91
C ASP A 338 -48.14 -3.73 1.19
N THR A 339 -49.10 -4.57 0.88
CA THR A 339 -49.04 -5.95 0.42
C THR A 339 -48.78 -6.05 -1.08
N ASN A 340 -48.02 -7.09 -1.47
CA ASN A 340 -48.14 -7.83 -2.73
C ASN A 340 -48.69 -7.07 -3.96
N GLY A 341 -47.82 -6.35 -4.65
CA GLY A 341 -48.04 -5.92 -6.03
C GLY A 341 -46.78 -6.15 -6.86
N LYS A 342 -46.70 -7.27 -7.59
CA LYS A 342 -45.68 -7.47 -8.64
C LYS A 342 -46.00 -6.54 -9.81
N THR A 343 -45.51 -5.30 -9.75
CA THR A 343 -45.43 -4.45 -10.94
C THR A 343 -44.34 -5.00 -11.85
N LYS A 344 -44.78 -5.60 -12.96
CA LYS A 344 -43.91 -5.97 -14.08
C LYS A 344 -43.35 -4.67 -14.66
N ILE A 345 -42.14 -4.30 -14.26
CA ILE A 345 -41.37 -3.23 -14.92
C ILE A 345 -41.02 -3.77 -16.30
N SER A 346 -41.76 -3.35 -17.32
CA SER A 346 -41.37 -3.54 -18.71
C SER A 346 -40.11 -2.71 -18.93
N THR A 347 -38.95 -3.36 -18.90
CA THR A 347 -37.68 -2.75 -19.29
C THR A 347 -37.76 -2.44 -20.77
N ASP A 348 -37.77 -1.16 -21.07
CA ASP A 348 -37.87 -0.60 -22.40
C ASP A 348 -36.60 -0.97 -23.20
N SER A 349 -36.68 -2.04 -23.99
CA SER A 349 -35.55 -2.66 -24.71
C SER A 349 -34.88 -1.73 -25.74
N ASN A 350 -35.45 -0.55 -25.96
CA ASN A 350 -34.89 0.50 -26.81
C ASN A 350 -33.72 1.28 -26.17
N LEU A 351 -33.56 1.23 -24.84
CA LEU A 351 -32.46 1.94 -24.19
C LEU A 351 -31.11 1.22 -24.35
N ASP A 352 -31.13 -0.12 -24.29
CA ASP A 352 -29.91 -0.95 -24.38
C ASP A 352 -29.27 -0.90 -25.77
N ASN A 353 -30.09 -0.92 -26.83
CA ASN A 353 -29.60 -0.84 -28.22
C ASN A 353 -28.87 0.48 -28.52
N ASN A 354 -29.25 1.58 -27.89
CA ASN A 354 -28.59 2.88 -28.08
C ASN A 354 -27.22 2.94 -27.39
N TYR A 355 -27.07 2.29 -26.24
CA TYR A 355 -25.81 2.26 -25.52
C TYR A 355 -24.75 1.40 -26.23
N ASP A 356 -25.15 0.25 -26.76
CA ASP A 356 -24.26 -0.62 -27.54
C ASP A 356 -23.76 0.05 -28.82
N ASN A 357 -24.62 0.83 -29.49
CA ASN A 357 -24.22 1.60 -30.67
C ASN A 357 -23.23 2.72 -30.30
N LEU A 358 -23.43 3.41 -29.17
CA LEU A 358 -22.49 4.42 -28.68
C LEU A 358 -21.11 3.80 -28.36
N LEU A 359 -21.08 2.66 -27.67
CA LEU A 359 -19.85 1.92 -27.35
C LEU A 359 -19.09 1.47 -28.61
N LYS A 360 -19.81 1.03 -29.65
CA LYS A 360 -19.20 0.68 -30.95
C LYS A 360 -18.57 1.90 -31.62
N VAL A 361 -19.25 3.04 -31.62
CA VAL A 361 -18.72 4.30 -32.17
C VAL A 361 -17.45 4.73 -31.42
N LEU A 362 -17.46 4.68 -30.09
CA LEU A 362 -16.29 5.04 -29.27
C LEU A 362 -15.09 4.12 -29.53
N LYS A 363 -15.31 2.81 -29.67
CA LYS A 363 -14.25 1.84 -30.01
C LYS A 363 -13.67 2.07 -31.41
N ASN A 364 -14.50 2.43 -32.38
CA ASN A 364 -14.04 2.74 -33.73
C ASN A 364 -13.20 4.02 -33.74
N ILE A 365 -13.62 5.07 -33.03
CA ILE A 365 -12.86 6.31 -32.93
C ILE A 365 -11.52 6.09 -32.22
N SER A 366 -11.48 5.34 -31.11
CA SER A 366 -10.23 5.06 -30.40
C SER A 366 -9.27 4.23 -31.25
N SER A 367 -9.77 3.28 -32.04
CA SER A 367 -8.97 2.48 -32.96
C SER A 367 -8.35 3.34 -34.07
N ILE A 368 -9.10 4.26 -34.66
CA ILE A 368 -8.59 5.22 -35.67
C ILE A 368 -7.48 6.10 -35.07
N LEU A 369 -7.65 6.54 -33.81
CA LEU A 369 -6.71 7.41 -33.11
C LEU A 369 -5.38 6.69 -32.81
N ILE A 370 -5.46 5.43 -32.36
CA ILE A 370 -4.28 4.57 -32.18
C ILE A 370 -3.56 4.41 -33.53
N ILE A 371 -4.28 4.14 -34.62
CA ILE A 371 -3.69 3.97 -35.96
C ILE A 371 -3.03 5.28 -36.43
N THR A 372 -3.67 6.44 -36.26
CA THR A 372 -3.09 7.73 -36.69
C THR A 372 -1.84 8.10 -35.90
N VAL A 373 -1.84 7.86 -34.58
CA VAL A 373 -0.65 8.06 -33.74
C VAL A 373 0.46 7.07 -34.14
N HIS A 374 0.11 5.82 -34.47
CA HIS A 374 1.09 4.80 -34.80
C HIS A 374 1.72 5.01 -36.19
N MET A 375 0.91 5.39 -37.19
CA MET A 375 1.39 5.63 -38.56
C MET A 375 2.32 6.83 -38.65
N LYS A 376 2.07 7.90 -37.86
CA LYS A 376 2.94 9.09 -37.88
C LYS A 376 4.26 8.89 -37.12
N LYS A 377 4.33 7.88 -36.24
CA LYS A 377 5.53 7.52 -35.47
C LYS A 377 6.58 6.77 -36.30
N MET A 378 6.22 6.26 -37.47
CA MET A 378 7.15 5.48 -38.30
C MET A 378 8.08 6.30 -39.19
N ASP A 379 7.88 7.61 -39.32
CA ASP A 379 8.55 8.38 -40.38
C ASP A 379 9.63 9.37 -39.90
N LYS A 380 9.90 9.50 -38.59
CA LYS A 380 10.87 10.50 -38.10
C LYS A 380 11.71 10.01 -36.92
N ASN A 381 13.04 9.96 -37.12
CA ASN A 381 14.06 9.87 -36.06
C ASN A 381 14.37 11.25 -35.42
N ASP A 382 13.53 12.26 -35.66
CA ASP A 382 13.77 13.68 -35.29
C ASP A 382 13.43 14.04 -33.84
N ASP A 383 13.02 13.07 -33.01
CA ASP A 383 12.53 13.35 -31.65
C ASP A 383 13.65 13.75 -30.66
N VAL A 384 14.91 13.74 -31.09
CA VAL A 384 16.05 14.19 -30.28
C VAL A 384 16.72 15.38 -30.94
N LYS A 385 16.62 16.57 -30.32
CA LYS A 385 17.33 17.77 -30.78
C LYS A 385 18.40 18.15 -29.77
N GLN A 386 19.60 18.47 -30.24
CA GLN A 386 20.64 19.02 -29.38
C GLN A 386 20.36 20.52 -29.16
N GLY A 387 20.24 20.93 -27.90
CA GLY A 387 20.09 22.34 -27.52
C GLY A 387 21.40 23.12 -27.73
N ASN A 388 21.31 24.45 -27.70
CA ASN A 388 22.47 25.34 -27.87
C ASN A 388 23.53 25.19 -26.76
N ASP A 389 23.20 24.53 -25.65
CA ASP A 389 24.11 24.18 -24.56
C ASP A 389 24.81 22.81 -24.76
N GLY A 390 24.62 22.18 -25.91
CA GLY A 390 25.18 20.87 -26.25
C GLY A 390 24.42 19.69 -25.65
N LYS A 391 23.34 19.91 -24.90
CA LYS A 391 22.55 18.82 -24.30
C LYS A 391 21.50 18.29 -25.26
N TRP A 392 21.31 16.98 -25.26
CA TRP A 392 20.27 16.33 -26.06
C TRP A 392 18.92 16.42 -25.33
N LEU A 393 17.96 17.06 -25.97
CA LEU A 393 16.59 17.21 -25.49
C LEU A 393 15.69 16.30 -26.33
N TYR A 394 15.01 15.38 -25.64
CA TYR A 394 13.92 14.62 -26.24
C TYR A 394 12.68 15.51 -26.28
N ILE A 395 12.21 15.85 -27.48
CA ILE A 395 10.99 16.65 -27.65
C ILE A 395 9.84 15.67 -27.73
N PHE A 396 8.97 15.67 -26.71
CA PHE A 396 7.86 14.74 -26.65
C PHE A 396 6.85 15.05 -27.77
N PRO A 397 6.59 14.11 -28.70
CA PRO A 397 5.75 14.38 -29.86
C PRO A 397 4.28 14.61 -29.50
N LEU A 398 3.84 14.28 -28.27
CA LEU A 398 2.44 14.50 -27.86
C LEU A 398 2.01 15.97 -27.90
N LYS A 399 2.93 16.93 -27.85
CA LYS A 399 2.59 18.34 -27.94
C LYS A 399 1.86 18.68 -29.25
N ASP A 400 2.19 17.97 -30.33
CA ASP A 400 1.53 18.12 -31.63
C ASP A 400 0.12 17.48 -31.64
N TYR A 401 -0.18 16.64 -30.66
CA TYR A 401 -1.47 15.96 -30.49
C TYR A 401 -2.34 16.57 -29.39
N ASP A 402 -1.83 17.53 -28.60
CA ASP A 402 -2.59 18.19 -27.53
C ASP A 402 -3.93 18.74 -28.05
N LEU A 403 -3.93 19.35 -29.24
CA LEU A 403 -5.16 19.84 -29.88
C LEU A 403 -6.15 18.69 -30.18
N ILE A 404 -5.66 17.57 -30.69
CA ILE A 404 -6.50 16.41 -31.05
C ILE A 404 -7.08 15.75 -29.79
N ILE A 405 -6.26 15.60 -28.74
CA ILE A 405 -6.67 15.03 -27.45
C ILE A 405 -7.70 15.95 -26.79
N ASN A 406 -7.48 17.27 -26.79
CA ASN A 406 -8.43 18.25 -26.26
C ASN A 406 -9.77 18.24 -27.02
N ILE A 407 -9.73 18.12 -28.35
CA ILE A 407 -10.95 17.99 -29.17
C ILE A 407 -11.70 16.70 -28.81
N TYR A 408 -11.00 15.58 -28.61
CA TYR A 408 -11.61 14.32 -28.23
C TYR A 408 -12.24 14.37 -26.84
N GLU A 409 -11.51 14.91 -25.86
CA GLU A 409 -12.00 15.14 -24.49
C GLU A 409 -13.27 16.01 -24.51
N PHE A 410 -13.26 17.09 -25.30
CA PHE A 410 -14.44 17.95 -25.48
C PHE A 410 -15.64 17.19 -26.06
N ILE A 411 -15.44 16.36 -27.09
CA ILE A 411 -16.51 15.54 -27.68
C ILE A 411 -17.08 14.56 -26.63
N MET A 412 -16.23 13.92 -25.83
CA MET A 412 -16.65 13.01 -24.76
C MET A 412 -17.47 13.73 -23.69
N ILE A 413 -17.04 14.92 -23.28
CA ILE A 413 -17.78 15.77 -22.34
C ILE A 413 -19.17 16.13 -22.91
N MET A 414 -19.25 16.51 -24.19
CA MET A 414 -20.53 16.83 -24.84
C MET A 414 -21.48 15.64 -24.89
N ILE A 415 -20.96 14.43 -25.10
CA ILE A 415 -21.76 13.18 -25.03
C ILE A 415 -22.27 12.95 -23.61
N LEU A 416 -21.40 13.10 -22.61
CA LEU A 416 -21.78 12.93 -21.19
C LEU A 416 -22.85 13.93 -20.75
N ILE A 417 -22.75 15.19 -21.17
CA ILE A 417 -23.76 16.22 -20.87
C ILE A 417 -25.12 15.84 -21.48
N LYS A 418 -25.17 15.33 -22.71
CA LYS A 418 -26.43 14.86 -23.32
C LYS A 418 -27.05 13.70 -22.54
N LEU A 419 -26.24 12.76 -22.06
CA LEU A 419 -26.71 11.64 -21.22
C LEU A 419 -27.25 12.13 -19.88
N VAL A 420 -26.56 13.08 -19.25
CA VAL A 420 -26.96 13.73 -18.00
C VAL A 420 -28.31 14.45 -18.12
N VAL A 421 -28.52 15.23 -19.20
CA VAL A 421 -29.78 15.94 -19.43
C VAL A 421 -30.94 14.95 -19.58
N LYS A 422 -30.72 13.83 -20.27
CA LYS A 422 -31.73 12.76 -20.38
C LYS A 422 -32.03 12.13 -19.01
N LEU A 423 -31.01 11.99 -18.17
CA LEU A 423 -31.15 11.48 -16.80
C LEU A 423 -32.08 12.39 -15.98
N TRP A 424 -31.91 13.72 -16.02
CA TRP A 424 -32.72 14.66 -15.23
C TRP A 424 -34.23 14.60 -15.47
N ASN A 425 -34.66 14.14 -16.64
CA ASN A 425 -36.08 14.01 -16.96
C ASN A 425 -36.74 12.78 -16.31
N LEU A 426 -35.97 11.87 -15.69
CA LEU A 426 -36.52 10.69 -15.04
C LEU A 426 -36.88 11.00 -13.58
N THR A 427 -38.16 10.85 -13.23
CA THR A 427 -38.65 10.99 -11.85
C THR A 427 -38.19 9.80 -11.00
N GLY A 428 -37.56 10.05 -9.84
CA GLY A 428 -37.15 9.01 -8.89
C GLY A 428 -35.66 8.70 -8.84
N ILE A 429 -34.81 9.52 -9.46
CA ILE A 429 -33.36 9.34 -9.42
C ILE A 429 -32.78 9.68 -8.04
N PHE A 430 -31.80 8.88 -7.62
CA PHE A 430 -31.01 9.13 -6.41
C PHE A 430 -30.30 10.48 -6.45
N LYS A 431 -30.38 11.25 -5.36
CA LYS A 431 -29.68 12.54 -5.19
C LYS A 431 -28.20 12.49 -5.61
N ASN A 432 -27.52 11.35 -5.41
CA ASN A 432 -26.12 11.16 -5.78
C ASN A 432 -25.87 11.24 -7.30
N ALA A 433 -26.77 10.73 -8.13
CA ALA A 433 -26.60 10.81 -9.58
C ALA A 433 -26.78 12.25 -10.09
N ILE A 434 -27.64 13.03 -9.42
CA ILE A 434 -27.79 14.47 -9.67
C ILE A 434 -26.50 15.23 -9.27
N TYR A 435 -25.87 14.88 -8.15
CA TYR A 435 -24.57 15.48 -7.79
C TYR A 435 -23.44 15.13 -8.75
N MET A 436 -23.40 13.90 -9.26
CA MET A 436 -22.44 13.51 -10.30
C MET A 436 -22.65 14.32 -11.58
N SER A 437 -23.91 14.60 -11.98
CA SER A 437 -24.16 15.46 -13.13
C SER A 437 -23.66 16.89 -12.95
N TYR A 438 -23.80 17.48 -11.76
CA TYR A 438 -23.25 18.80 -11.49
C TYR A 438 -21.73 18.82 -11.54
N ALA A 439 -21.06 17.75 -11.09
CA ALA A 439 -19.61 17.64 -11.19
C ALA A 439 -19.13 17.59 -12.65
N VAL A 440 -19.84 16.86 -13.53
CA VAL A 440 -19.51 16.81 -14.97
C VAL A 440 -19.67 18.17 -15.63
N ILE A 441 -20.75 18.90 -15.32
CA ILE A 441 -20.98 20.27 -15.85
C ILE A 441 -19.91 21.23 -15.33
N PHE A 442 -19.58 21.16 -14.04
CA PHE A 442 -18.54 22.00 -13.44
C PHE A 442 -17.17 21.72 -14.07
N TRP A 443 -16.83 20.44 -14.26
CA TRP A 443 -15.59 20.04 -14.93
C TRP A 443 -15.54 20.52 -16.38
N ALA A 444 -16.64 20.41 -17.12
CA ALA A 444 -16.75 20.93 -18.49
C ALA A 444 -16.53 22.46 -18.54
N ALA A 445 -17.10 23.20 -17.59
CA ALA A 445 -17.00 24.65 -17.54
C ALA A 445 -15.62 25.15 -17.09
N THR A 446 -14.97 24.43 -16.18
CA THR A 446 -13.70 24.86 -15.56
C THR A 446 -12.46 24.23 -16.21
N GLY A 447 -12.59 23.06 -16.84
CA GLY A 447 -11.48 22.31 -17.44
C GLY A 447 -10.60 23.13 -18.38
N PRO A 448 -11.16 23.80 -19.41
CA PRO A 448 -10.38 24.60 -20.35
C PRO A 448 -9.62 25.77 -19.69
N LEU A 449 -10.12 26.28 -18.56
CA LEU A 449 -9.50 27.39 -17.84
C LEU A 449 -8.30 26.93 -16.99
N THR A 450 -8.26 25.66 -16.58
CA THR A 450 -7.17 25.11 -15.77
C THR A 450 -5.90 24.80 -16.58
N GLN A 451 -6.00 24.60 -17.90
CA GLN A 451 -4.85 24.29 -18.76
C GLN A 451 -3.87 25.46 -18.95
N LYS A 452 -4.26 26.72 -18.71
CA LYS A 452 -3.38 27.88 -18.93
C LYS A 452 -2.13 27.91 -18.03
N LYS A 453 -2.11 27.16 -16.93
CA LYS A 453 -0.93 26.96 -16.06
C LYS A 453 -0.31 25.57 -16.18
N GLY A 454 -0.89 24.67 -16.99
CA GLY A 454 -0.59 23.25 -16.94
C GLY A 454 0.76 22.82 -17.48
N ASN A 455 1.44 23.70 -18.21
CA ASN A 455 2.81 23.46 -18.68
C ASN A 455 3.88 24.04 -17.75
N ASP A 456 3.49 24.67 -16.63
CA ASP A 456 4.45 25.12 -15.62
C ASP A 456 4.71 23.99 -14.62
N CYS A 457 5.85 23.31 -14.79
CA CYS A 457 6.27 22.21 -13.92
C CYS A 457 6.39 22.64 -12.44
N THR A 458 6.59 23.93 -12.15
CA THR A 458 6.66 24.43 -10.77
C THR A 458 5.34 24.30 -10.01
N CYS A 459 4.20 24.17 -10.71
CA CYS A 459 2.89 23.99 -10.10
C CYS A 459 2.58 22.54 -9.68
N TYR A 460 3.36 21.56 -10.16
CA TYR A 460 3.08 20.13 -9.97
C TYR A 460 4.04 19.43 -9.02
N PHE A 461 5.29 19.90 -8.94
CA PHE A 461 6.30 19.34 -8.06
C PHE A 461 6.32 20.09 -6.73
N ILE A 462 5.52 19.63 -5.76
CA ILE A 462 5.66 20.04 -4.36
C ILE A 462 6.83 19.25 -3.77
N LEU A 463 8.05 19.77 -3.92
CA LEU A 463 9.24 19.22 -3.31
C LEU A 463 9.40 19.83 -1.91
N ASN A 464 9.10 19.04 -0.88
CA ASN A 464 9.57 19.34 0.48
C ASN A 464 11.08 19.08 0.49
N LYS A 465 11.86 20.13 0.34
CA LYS A 465 13.32 20.04 0.30
C LYS A 465 13.89 20.13 1.71
N ALA A 466 14.91 19.35 1.99
CA ALA A 466 15.74 19.48 3.16
C ALA A 466 17.21 19.53 2.70
N ASP A 467 17.93 20.57 3.15
CA ASP A 467 19.33 20.77 2.78
C ASP A 467 20.22 19.79 3.56
N MET A 468 21.38 19.47 2.99
CA MET A 468 22.39 18.72 3.72
C MET A 468 22.83 19.54 4.93
N CYS A 469 22.41 19.09 6.09
CA CYS A 469 22.75 19.69 7.36
C CYS A 469 24.28 19.76 7.48
N ILE A 470 24.91 20.95 7.47
CA ILE A 470 26.38 21.07 7.50
C ILE A 470 26.96 20.33 8.72
N THR A 471 26.24 20.38 9.85
CA THR A 471 26.59 19.73 11.10
C THR A 471 26.55 18.20 11.02
N HIS A 472 25.60 17.64 10.28
CA HIS A 472 25.36 16.19 10.25
C HIS A 472 25.67 15.54 8.89
N ARG A 473 26.04 16.33 7.88
CA ARG A 473 26.21 15.96 6.46
C ARG A 473 25.10 15.04 5.92
N VAL A 474 23.87 15.22 6.39
CA VAL A 474 22.68 14.46 5.95
C VAL A 474 21.55 15.39 5.54
N TYR A 475 20.79 14.98 4.54
CA TYR A 475 19.70 15.75 3.96
C TYR A 475 18.42 15.80 4.81
N ASN A 476 18.34 15.13 5.97
CA ASN A 476 17.15 15.11 6.83
C ASN A 476 17.51 15.54 8.26
N CYS A 477 17.77 16.83 8.50
CA CYS A 477 17.91 17.37 9.85
C CYS A 477 17.03 18.62 10.05
N SER A 478 16.55 18.84 11.28
CA SER A 478 15.52 19.84 11.63
C SER A 478 16.03 21.29 11.75
N CYS A 479 17.08 21.68 11.03
CA CYS A 479 17.76 22.97 11.24
C CYS A 479 17.51 23.96 10.08
N ASN A 480 16.85 25.08 10.41
CA ASN A 480 16.62 26.36 9.68
C ASN A 480 16.83 26.41 8.14
N ILE A 481 15.73 26.68 7.40
CA ILE A 481 15.68 26.74 5.93
C ILE A 481 15.42 28.19 5.47
N ASN A 482 16.23 28.71 4.52
CA ASN A 482 15.85 29.88 3.71
C ASN A 482 16.42 29.73 2.29
N ILE A 483 15.56 29.81 1.26
CA ILE A 483 15.87 29.43 -0.14
C ILE A 483 15.54 30.57 -1.11
N THR A 484 16.37 30.76 -2.15
CA THR A 484 16.11 31.66 -3.29
C THR A 484 15.63 30.89 -4.54
N ASN A 485 14.59 31.41 -5.21
CA ASN A 485 13.82 30.77 -6.31
C ASN A 485 14.63 30.26 -7.53
N ASN A 486 15.82 30.80 -7.81
CA ASN A 486 16.52 30.50 -9.07
C ASN A 486 17.08 29.07 -9.16
N ASN A 487 17.34 28.39 -8.03
CA ASN A 487 17.87 27.02 -8.04
C ASN A 487 16.78 25.95 -8.21
N LEU A 488 15.51 26.27 -7.94
CA LEU A 488 14.40 25.30 -7.99
C LEU A 488 14.15 24.77 -9.41
N ILE A 489 14.17 25.67 -10.40
CA ILE A 489 13.93 25.32 -11.81
C ILE A 489 15.00 24.37 -12.35
N ALA A 490 16.27 24.56 -11.95
CA ALA A 490 17.36 23.68 -12.35
C ALA A 490 17.19 22.24 -11.82
N TYR A 491 16.74 22.08 -10.57
CA TYR A 491 16.49 20.76 -9.97
C TYR A 491 15.29 20.04 -10.59
N ILE A 492 14.19 20.76 -10.83
CA ILE A 492 13.01 20.19 -11.50
C ILE A 492 13.39 19.71 -12.90
N ASN A 493 14.19 20.49 -13.63
CA ASN A 493 14.67 20.11 -14.96
C ASN A 493 15.60 18.89 -14.94
N GLN A 494 16.48 18.75 -13.93
CA GLN A 494 17.30 17.54 -13.76
C GLN A 494 16.44 16.30 -13.48
N TYR A 495 15.42 16.43 -12.63
CA TYR A 495 14.51 15.31 -12.33
C TYR A 495 13.69 14.88 -13.56
N ILE A 496 13.21 15.84 -14.36
CA ILE A 496 12.51 15.57 -15.61
C ILE A 496 13.45 14.90 -16.62
N GLN A 497 14.72 15.34 -16.71
CA GLN A 497 15.73 14.70 -17.55
C GLN A 497 16.03 13.26 -17.11
N TYR A 498 16.17 13.01 -15.81
CA TYR A 498 16.35 11.66 -15.26
C TYR A 498 15.14 10.75 -15.54
N TYR A 499 13.93 11.27 -15.37
CA TYR A 499 12.70 10.55 -15.69
C TYR A 499 12.60 10.21 -17.19
N ASN A 500 12.93 11.16 -18.06
CA ASN A 500 12.96 10.92 -19.51
C ASN A 500 14.04 9.91 -19.90
N TYR A 501 15.21 9.97 -19.27
CA TYR A 501 16.30 9.02 -19.49
C TYR A 501 15.94 7.60 -19.06
N THR A 502 15.34 7.42 -17.88
CA THR A 502 14.87 6.11 -17.39
C THR A 502 13.75 5.54 -18.26
N LYS A 503 12.87 6.39 -18.80
CA LYS A 503 11.84 6.02 -19.78
C LYS A 503 12.42 5.61 -21.14
N ILE A 504 13.49 6.27 -21.59
CA ILE A 504 14.23 5.86 -22.80
C ILE A 504 14.91 4.50 -22.55
N LEU A 505 15.54 4.28 -21.40
CA LEU A 505 16.12 2.99 -21.01
C LEU A 505 15.07 1.88 -20.95
N SER A 506 13.88 2.14 -20.39
CA SER A 506 12.80 1.14 -20.35
C SER A 506 12.26 0.81 -21.75
N ASN A 507 12.27 1.77 -22.67
CA ASN A 507 11.83 1.57 -24.05
C ASN A 507 12.91 0.95 -24.94
N LYS A 508 14.20 1.24 -24.70
CA LYS A 508 15.34 0.66 -25.43
C LYS A 508 15.68 -0.76 -24.97
N ARG A 509 15.42 -1.09 -23.69
CA ARG A 509 15.44 -2.48 -23.16
C ARG A 509 14.44 -3.41 -23.85
N ARG A 510 13.43 -2.89 -24.56
CA ARG A 510 12.49 -3.68 -25.37
C ARG A 510 12.98 -3.97 -26.80
N ALA A 511 14.06 -3.35 -27.26
CA ALA A 511 14.41 -3.38 -28.69
C ALA A 511 15.70 -4.13 -29.03
N ASP A 512 16.80 -4.09 -28.25
CA ASP A 512 18.04 -4.80 -28.62
C ASP A 512 18.92 -5.21 -27.42
N SER A 513 19.66 -6.32 -27.60
CA SER A 513 20.61 -6.97 -26.69
C SER A 513 21.90 -6.15 -26.47
N ILE A 514 22.41 -6.10 -25.23
CA ILE A 514 23.54 -5.24 -24.84
C ILE A 514 24.82 -6.06 -24.65
N THR A 515 25.85 -5.79 -25.47
CA THR A 515 27.26 -6.17 -25.22
C THR A 515 28.23 -4.99 -25.17
N HIS A 516 27.79 -3.71 -25.17
CA HIS A 516 28.74 -2.58 -25.30
C HIS A 516 28.60 -1.36 -24.36
N ILE A 517 27.77 -1.38 -23.32
CA ILE A 517 27.50 -0.17 -22.50
C ILE A 517 28.26 -0.14 -21.15
N THR A 518 29.09 -1.14 -20.83
CA THR A 518 29.87 -1.16 -19.59
C THR A 518 31.06 -0.18 -19.58
N ASN A 519 31.60 0.20 -20.75
CA ASN A 519 32.82 1.04 -20.78
C ASN A 519 32.56 2.55 -20.61
N SER A 520 31.37 3.06 -20.91
CA SER A 520 31.05 4.49 -20.70
C SER A 520 30.70 4.81 -19.25
N PHE A 521 30.20 3.84 -18.47
CA PHE A 521 29.79 4.04 -17.08
C PHE A 521 30.96 4.20 -16.09
N ASN A 522 32.11 3.55 -16.37
CA ASN A 522 33.31 3.72 -15.53
C ASN A 522 33.92 5.12 -15.62
N SER A 523 33.68 5.88 -16.70
CA SER A 523 34.21 7.25 -16.84
C SER A 523 33.47 8.30 -16.01
N ILE A 524 32.21 8.05 -15.62
CA ILE A 524 31.39 8.99 -14.85
C ILE A 524 31.59 8.81 -13.34
N ILE A 525 31.86 7.58 -12.88
CA ILE A 525 32.09 7.27 -11.46
C ILE A 525 33.52 7.64 -11.02
N ILE A 526 34.51 7.63 -11.93
CA ILE A 526 35.90 7.98 -11.57
C ILE A 526 36.07 9.48 -11.27
N ASN A 527 35.19 10.35 -11.77
CA ASN A 527 35.27 11.80 -11.50
C ASN A 527 34.62 12.24 -10.17
N SER A 528 34.03 11.35 -9.37
CA SER A 528 33.47 11.70 -8.04
C SER A 528 34.34 11.25 -6.86
N ASN A 529 35.46 10.57 -7.10
CA ASN A 529 36.37 10.09 -6.03
C ASN A 529 37.76 10.75 -6.05
N VAL A 530 37.90 11.89 -6.73
CA VAL A 530 39.09 12.74 -6.63
C VAL A 530 38.66 14.12 -6.18
N TYR A 531 38.55 14.28 -4.86
CA TYR A 531 38.76 15.46 -4.01
C TYR A 531 37.91 15.31 -2.73
N ASN A 532 38.60 14.91 -1.64
CA ASN A 532 38.20 14.79 -0.24
C ASN A 532 37.32 13.61 0.19
#